data_AF-A0A0Q8XWT2-F1
#
_entry.id   AF-A0A0Q8XWT2-F1
#
_cell.length_a   1.000
_cell.length_b   1.000
_cell.length_c   1.000
_cell.angle_alpha   90.00
_cell.angle_beta   90.00
_cell.angle_gamma   90.00
#
_symmetry.space_group_name_H-M   'P 1'
#
loop_
_entity.id
_entity.type
_entity.pdbx_description
1 polymer ?
#
loop_
_entity_poly.entity_id
_entity_poly.type
_entity_poly.pdbx_seq_one_letter_code
_entity_poly.pdbx_strand_id
1 'polypeptide(L)'
;EIEHRVNTPTDPQSGQPSGQRVHKPFTFTSALNKATPLMYQALAAGEMLPKVEVKWYRTSIDGKQEHFFTTELEDATIVDITSVLPHAQDPSKADYTQLIKVAMAYRKITWTHAIAGTEASDDWRKPLES
;
A
#
# COMPACT_ATOMS: atom_id res chain seq x y z
N GLU A 1 4.60 -8.40 3.72
CA GLU A 1 3.18 -8.09 3.97
C GLU A 1 2.81 -6.82 3.23
N ILE A 2 1.59 -6.74 2.69
CA ILE A 2 1.00 -5.50 2.16
C ILE A 2 -0.37 -5.34 2.83
N GLU A 3 -0.65 -4.15 3.35
CA GLU A 3 -1.87 -3.83 4.05
C GLU A 3 -2.40 -2.49 3.53
N HIS A 4 -3.68 -2.46 3.15
CA HIS A 4 -4.32 -1.24 2.70
C HIS A 4 -5.83 -1.29 2.98
N ARG A 5 -6.38 -0.18 3.46
CA ARG A 5 -7.80 -0.08 3.84
C ARG A 5 -8.40 1.24 3.34
N VAL A 6 -9.55 1.12 2.68
CA VAL A 6 -10.43 2.24 2.35
C VAL A 6 -11.78 1.96 2.98
N ASN A 7 -12.36 2.92 3.70
CA ASN A 7 -13.64 2.73 4.36
C ASN A 7 -14.53 3.97 4.20
N THR A 8 -15.83 3.75 4.03
CA THR A 8 -16.81 4.84 4.06
C THR A 8 -17.44 4.86 5.45
N PRO A 9 -17.48 6.02 6.14
CA PRO A 9 -18.23 6.15 7.38
C PRO A 9 -19.70 5.81 7.15
N THR A 10 -20.30 5.04 8.07
CA THR A 10 -21.70 4.64 8.02
C THR A 10 -22.43 5.16 9.24
N ASP A 11 -23.69 5.57 9.07
CA ASP A 11 -24.58 5.91 10.17
C ASP A 11 -24.91 4.63 10.98
N PRO A 12 -24.66 4.61 12.31
CA PRO A 12 -24.93 3.45 13.16
C PRO A 12 -26.39 2.99 13.19
N GLN A 13 -27.36 3.86 12.94
CA GLN A 13 -28.78 3.54 13.04
C GLN A 13 -29.37 3.00 11.72
N SER A 14 -28.85 3.46 10.58
CA SER A 14 -29.38 3.13 9.26
C SER A 14 -28.47 2.24 8.41
N GLY A 15 -27.17 2.16 8.74
CA GLY A 15 -26.15 1.48 7.95
C GLY A 15 -25.81 2.19 6.63
N GLN A 16 -26.40 3.36 6.36
CA GLN A 16 -26.16 4.11 5.14
C GLN A 16 -24.83 4.88 5.20
N PRO A 17 -24.15 5.09 4.07
CA PRO A 17 -22.98 5.95 3.99
C PRO A 17 -23.30 7.36 4.50
N SER A 18 -22.56 7.82 5.52
CA SER A 18 -22.78 9.10 6.20
C SER A 18 -21.67 10.13 5.95
N GLY A 19 -20.62 9.77 5.20
CA GLY A 19 -19.52 10.67 4.88
C GLY A 19 -18.71 10.22 3.68
N GLN A 20 -17.70 11.01 3.33
CA GLN A 20 -16.77 10.65 2.26
C GLN A 20 -15.91 9.45 2.68
N ARG A 21 -15.50 8.64 1.70
CA ARG A 21 -14.51 7.57 1.92
C ARG A 21 -13.24 8.12 2.58
N VAL A 22 -12.70 7.33 3.50
CA VAL A 22 -11.48 7.60 4.24
C VAL A 22 -10.44 6.59 3.78
N HIS A 23 -9.35 7.10 3.20
CA HIS A 23 -8.21 6.29 2.82
C HIS A 23 -7.28 6.16 4.01
N LYS A 24 -6.95 4.93 4.38
CA LYS A 24 -5.85 4.65 5.31
C LYS A 24 -4.55 4.52 4.52
N PRO A 25 -3.39 4.76 5.16
CA PRO A 25 -2.11 4.63 4.49
C PRO A 25 -1.94 3.26 3.82
N PHE A 26 -1.40 3.26 2.61
CA PHE A 26 -0.93 2.04 1.97
C PHE A 26 0.37 1.62 2.65
N THR A 27 0.43 0.36 3.10
CA THR A 27 1.57 -0.12 3.86
C THR A 27 2.18 -1.35 3.22
N PHE A 28 3.51 -1.40 3.11
CA PHE A 28 4.23 -2.58 2.68
C PHE A 28 5.41 -2.88 3.61
N THR A 29 5.80 -4.14 3.68
CA THR A 29 6.96 -4.60 4.46
C THR A 29 8.02 -5.17 3.53
N SER A 30 9.24 -4.64 3.62
CA SER A 30 10.42 -5.17 2.93
C SER A 30 11.54 -5.51 3.92
N ALA A 31 12.57 -6.21 3.45
CA ALA A 31 13.83 -6.29 4.18
C ALA A 31 14.59 -4.94 4.13
N LEU A 32 15.62 -4.80 4.96
CA LEU A 32 16.62 -3.74 4.79
C LEU A 32 17.29 -3.86 3.42
N ASN A 33 17.27 -2.78 2.65
CA ASN A 33 17.86 -2.74 1.32
C ASN A 33 18.43 -1.35 1.01
N LYS A 34 19.00 -1.19 -0.20
CA LYS A 34 19.60 0.07 -0.65
C LYS A 34 18.61 1.25 -0.63
N ALA A 35 17.31 1.01 -0.80
CA ALA A 35 16.30 2.05 -0.82
C ALA A 35 15.91 2.53 0.58
N THR A 36 16.17 1.75 1.64
CA THR A 36 15.73 2.10 3.00
C THR A 36 16.21 3.48 3.47
N PRO A 37 17.49 3.87 3.33
CA PRO A 37 17.94 5.21 3.71
C PRO A 37 17.26 6.33 2.90
N LEU A 38 16.98 6.08 1.60
CA LEU A 38 16.29 7.03 0.73
C LEU A 38 14.84 7.21 1.15
N MET A 39 14.17 6.14 1.59
CA MET A 39 12.81 6.21 2.13
C MET A 39 12.77 7.01 3.45
N TYR A 40 13.78 6.86 4.33
CA TYR A 40 13.89 7.69 5.52
C TYR A 40 14.13 9.16 5.20
N GLN A 41 14.94 9.46 4.17
CA GLN A 41 15.13 10.83 3.70
C GLN A 41 13.83 11.42 3.17
N ALA A 42 13.11 10.68 2.33
CA ALA A 42 11.82 11.10 1.79
C ALA A 42 10.78 11.35 2.91
N LEU A 43 10.73 10.48 3.92
CA LEU A 43 9.91 10.68 5.12
C LEU A 43 10.29 11.97 5.87
N ALA A 44 11.57 12.17 6.17
CA ALA A 44 12.04 13.33 6.94
C ALA A 44 11.84 14.66 6.20
N ALA A 45 11.93 14.65 4.87
CA ALA A 45 11.74 15.81 4.03
C ALA A 45 10.27 16.08 3.67
N GLY A 46 9.36 15.14 3.94
CA GLY A 46 7.99 15.19 3.41
C GLY A 46 7.96 15.14 1.87
N GLU A 47 8.90 14.42 1.27
CA GLU A 47 9.03 14.32 -0.18
C GLU A 47 7.82 13.62 -0.79
N MET A 48 7.30 14.20 -1.86
CA MET A 48 6.21 13.63 -2.65
C MET A 48 6.80 12.74 -3.75
N LEU A 49 6.47 11.46 -3.69
CA LEU A 49 6.77 10.45 -4.69
C LEU A 49 5.71 10.53 -5.80
N PRO A 50 6.07 10.95 -7.03
CA PRO A 50 5.08 11.16 -8.10
C PRO A 50 4.30 9.90 -8.46
N LYS A 51 4.97 8.74 -8.40
CA LYS A 51 4.39 7.44 -8.73
C LYS A 51 4.98 6.33 -7.86
N VAL A 52 4.10 5.52 -7.27
CA VAL A 52 4.45 4.25 -6.62
C VAL A 52 3.64 3.14 -7.28
N GLU A 53 4.31 2.13 -7.82
CA GLU A 53 3.68 1.04 -8.55
C GLU A 53 3.94 -0.30 -7.86
N VAL A 54 2.88 -0.98 -7.47
CA VAL A 54 2.93 -2.31 -6.85
C VAL A 54 2.37 -3.33 -7.82
N LYS A 55 3.22 -4.25 -8.26
CA LYS A 55 2.85 -5.36 -9.14
C LYS A 55 2.64 -6.63 -8.33
N TRP A 56 1.45 -7.21 -8.48
CA TRP A 56 1.07 -8.44 -7.82
C TRP A 56 1.28 -9.61 -8.78
N TYR A 57 1.99 -10.63 -8.30
CA TYR A 57 2.29 -11.83 -9.06
C TYR A 57 1.57 -13.03 -8.46
N ARG A 58 1.20 -13.97 -9.33
CA ARG A 58 0.69 -15.29 -8.95
C ARG A 58 1.27 -16.35 -9.88
N THR A 59 1.20 -17.61 -9.47
CA THR A 59 1.52 -18.74 -10.35
C THR A 59 0.37 -18.98 -11.32
N SER A 60 0.64 -18.93 -12.62
CA SER A 60 -0.33 -19.23 -13.68
C SER A 60 -0.58 -20.73 -13.82
N ILE A 61 -1.56 -21.08 -14.65
CA ILE A 61 -1.88 -22.48 -14.98
C ILE A 61 -0.67 -23.20 -15.61
N ASP A 62 0.17 -22.46 -16.35
CA ASP A 62 1.39 -22.99 -16.97
C ASP A 62 2.58 -23.08 -15.99
N GLY A 63 2.36 -22.81 -14.70
CA GLY A 63 3.39 -22.83 -13.66
C GLY A 63 4.37 -21.65 -13.71
N LYS A 64 4.07 -20.61 -14.47
CA LYS A 64 4.92 -19.40 -14.59
C LYS A 64 4.43 -18.30 -13.66
N GLN A 65 5.33 -17.43 -13.20
CA GLN A 65 4.92 -16.22 -12.51
C GLN A 65 4.29 -15.25 -13.52
N GLU A 66 3.03 -14.89 -13.29
CA GLU A 66 2.31 -13.91 -14.09
C GLU A 66 1.94 -12.69 -13.24
N HIS A 67 2.11 -11.50 -13.81
CA HIS A 67 1.60 -10.27 -13.25
C HIS A 67 0.10 -10.18 -13.53
N PHE A 68 -0.73 -10.18 -12.48
CA PHE A 68 -2.19 -10.23 -12.65
C PHE A 68 -2.91 -8.97 -12.18
N PHE A 69 -2.28 -8.18 -11.31
CA PHE A 69 -2.89 -6.99 -10.71
C PHE A 69 -1.85 -5.92 -10.44
N THR A 70 -2.23 -4.65 -10.59
CA THR A 70 -1.41 -3.48 -10.26
C THR A 70 -2.17 -2.57 -9.30
N THR A 71 -1.48 -2.12 -8.25
CA THR A 71 -1.91 -0.98 -7.45
C THR A 71 -0.94 0.17 -7.70
N GLU A 72 -1.45 1.27 -8.24
CA GLU A 72 -0.66 2.48 -8.52
C GLU A 72 -1.11 3.61 -7.59
N LEU A 73 -0.15 4.30 -6.98
CA LEU A 73 -0.38 5.51 -6.17
C LEU A 73 0.26 6.69 -6.88
N GLU A 74 -0.48 7.79 -7.00
CA GLU A 74 0.01 9.07 -7.50
C GLU A 74 0.18 10.07 -6.36
N ASP A 75 1.26 10.85 -6.42
CA ASP A 75 1.63 11.87 -5.44
C ASP A 75 1.58 11.31 -4.00
N ALA A 76 2.30 10.21 -3.79
CA ALA A 76 2.39 9.54 -2.50
C ALA A 76 3.42 10.21 -1.59
N THR A 77 3.17 10.21 -0.28
CA THR A 77 4.13 10.71 0.72
C THR A 77 4.26 9.65 1.80
N ILE A 78 5.49 9.34 2.18
CA ILE A 78 5.76 8.42 3.29
C ILE A 78 5.37 9.13 4.59
N VAL A 79 4.52 8.48 5.39
CA VAL A 79 3.99 9.04 6.65
C VAL A 79 4.50 8.32 7.89
N ASP A 80 4.97 7.08 7.75
CA ASP A 80 5.60 6.31 8.84
C ASP A 80 6.56 5.26 8.27
N ILE A 81 7.65 5.00 9.00
CA ILE A 81 8.51 3.84 8.78
C ILE A 81 8.80 3.18 10.12
N THR A 82 8.34 1.95 10.27
CA THR A 82 8.61 1.09 11.42
C THR A 82 9.67 0.05 11.05
N SER A 83 10.77 -0.01 11.81
CA SER A 83 11.86 -0.99 11.63
C SER A 83 11.88 -1.96 12.79
N VAL A 84 11.84 -3.27 12.50
CA VAL A 84 11.86 -4.33 13.50
C VAL A 84 12.89 -5.39 13.12
N LEU A 85 13.79 -5.70 14.04
CA LEU A 85 14.57 -6.94 14.01
C LEU A 85 13.99 -7.88 15.07
N PRO A 86 13.45 -9.05 14.69
CA PRO A 86 12.93 -10.02 15.65
C PRO A 86 13.98 -10.47 16.66
N HIS A 87 13.51 -10.90 17.84
CA HIS A 87 14.38 -11.33 18.92
C HIS A 87 15.13 -12.61 18.55
N ALA A 88 16.46 -12.58 18.56
CA ALA A 88 17.30 -13.69 18.09
C ALA A 88 17.15 -14.99 18.90
N GLN A 89 16.68 -14.92 20.14
CA GLN A 89 16.45 -16.12 20.98
C GLN A 89 15.06 -16.74 20.78
N ASP A 90 14.17 -16.14 19.98
CA ASP A 90 12.84 -16.68 19.71
C ASP A 90 12.91 -17.61 18.48
N PRO A 91 12.86 -18.94 18.65
CA PRO A 91 13.03 -19.88 17.53
C PRO A 91 11.89 -19.78 16.51
N SER A 92 10.71 -19.31 16.93
CA SER A 92 9.57 -19.13 16.03
C SER A 92 9.79 -18.01 15.00
N LYS A 93 10.81 -17.17 15.22
CA LYS A 93 11.15 -16.04 14.35
C LYS A 93 12.49 -16.18 13.65
N ALA A 94 13.11 -17.37 13.72
CA ALA A 94 14.44 -17.63 13.17
C ALA A 94 14.55 -17.37 11.66
N ASP A 95 13.47 -17.58 10.91
CA ASP A 95 13.45 -17.39 9.45
C ASP A 95 13.28 -15.91 9.04
N TYR A 96 12.97 -15.01 9.97
CA TYR A 96 12.78 -13.60 9.67
C TYR A 96 14.09 -12.81 9.74
N THR A 97 14.22 -11.87 8.82
CA THR A 97 15.27 -10.84 8.85
C THR A 97 14.75 -9.54 9.46
N GLN A 98 15.47 -8.43 9.28
CA GLN A 98 14.93 -7.10 9.54
C GLN A 98 13.70 -6.85 8.67
N LEU A 99 12.67 -6.28 9.26
CA LEU A 99 11.40 -5.95 8.64
C LEU A 99 11.22 -4.44 8.68
N ILE A 100 11.14 -3.82 7.52
CA ILE A 100 10.90 -2.39 7.33
C ILE A 100 9.47 -2.23 6.80
N LYS A 101 8.56 -1.81 7.68
CA LYS A 101 7.17 -1.49 7.36
C LYS A 101 7.08 -0.01 7.00
N VAL A 102 6.70 0.30 5.76
CA VAL A 102 6.62 1.67 5.22
C VAL A 102 5.17 1.99 4.93
N ALA A 103 4.64 3.05 5.53
CA ALA A 103 3.29 3.53 5.32
C ALA A 103 3.29 4.81 4.47
N MET A 104 2.41 4.88 3.49
CA MET A 104 2.30 5.99 2.54
C MET A 104 0.87 6.50 2.48
N ALA A 105 0.70 7.82 2.64
CA ALA A 105 -0.49 8.51 2.18
C ALA A 105 -0.33 8.81 0.68
N TYR A 106 -1.44 9.06 -0.02
CA TYR A 106 -1.44 9.31 -1.46
C TYR A 106 -2.62 10.19 -1.85
N ARG A 107 -2.51 10.87 -3.00
CA ARG A 107 -3.61 11.67 -3.56
C ARG A 107 -4.59 10.81 -4.34
N LYS A 108 -4.08 10.00 -5.26
CA LYS A 108 -4.88 9.15 -6.14
C LYS A 108 -4.35 7.73 -6.11
N ILE A 109 -5.27 6.78 -6.22
CA ILE A 109 -4.97 5.36 -6.30
C ILE A 109 -5.71 4.76 -7.49
N THR A 110 -5.04 3.87 -8.21
CA THR A 110 -5.61 3.11 -9.33
C THR A 110 -5.37 1.62 -9.09
N TRP A 111 -6.40 0.83 -9.32
CA TRP A 111 -6.37 -0.63 -9.22
C TRP A 111 -6.70 -1.21 -10.58
N THR A 112 -5.78 -1.99 -11.13
CA THR A 112 -5.93 -2.58 -12.47
C THR A 112 -5.74 -4.08 -12.39
N HIS A 113 -6.75 -4.85 -12.78
CA HIS A 113 -6.63 -6.30 -12.93
C HIS A 113 -6.23 -6.65 -14.36
N ALA A 114 -4.92 -6.73 -14.62
CA ALA A 114 -4.34 -6.89 -15.95
C ALA A 114 -4.92 -8.05 -16.78
N ILE A 115 -5.23 -9.19 -16.14
CA ILE A 115 -5.78 -10.36 -16.86
C ILE A 115 -7.27 -10.24 -17.17
N ALA A 116 -8.03 -9.51 -16.35
CA ALA A 116 -9.48 -9.36 -16.48
C ALA A 116 -9.86 -8.10 -17.28
N GLY A 117 -8.90 -7.18 -17.46
CA GLY A 117 -9.10 -5.91 -18.15
C GLY A 117 -9.92 -4.88 -17.36
N THR A 118 -10.19 -5.14 -16.08
CA THR A 118 -10.96 -4.21 -15.23
C THR A 118 -10.05 -3.23 -14.53
N GLU A 119 -10.52 -1.99 -14.38
CA GLU A 119 -9.81 -0.91 -13.72
C GLU A 119 -10.77 -0.07 -12.89
N ALA A 120 -10.29 0.42 -11.75
CA ALA A 120 -10.95 1.41 -10.92
C ALA A 120 -9.92 2.40 -10.39
N SER A 121 -10.33 3.64 -10.16
CA SER A 121 -9.47 4.66 -9.55
C SER A 121 -10.25 5.58 -8.62
N ASP A 122 -9.59 6.13 -7.63
CA ASP A 122 -10.16 7.17 -6.76
C ASP A 122 -9.12 8.28 -6.51
N ASP A 123 -9.58 9.54 -6.56
CA ASP A 123 -8.76 10.73 -6.32
C ASP A 123 -9.35 11.54 -5.16
N TRP A 124 -8.56 11.74 -4.12
CA TRP A 124 -8.96 12.52 -2.95
C TRP A 124 -9.44 13.93 -3.32
N ARG A 125 -8.86 14.57 -4.33
CA ARG A 125 -9.20 15.94 -4.76
C ARG A 125 -10.43 16.01 -5.66
N LYS A 126 -10.88 14.88 -6.23
CA LYS A 126 -12.04 14.82 -7.13
C LYS A 126 -12.97 13.68 -6.67
N PRO A 127 -13.80 13.92 -5.64
CA PRO A 127 -14.88 12.98 -5.33
C PRO A 127 -15.70 12.76 -6.61
N LEU A 128 -16.00 11.50 -6.95
CA LEU A 128 -16.95 11.19 -8.01
C LEU A 128 -18.27 11.93 -7.69
N GLU A 129 -18.68 12.87 -8.54
CA GLU A 129 -19.98 13.53 -8.40
C GLU A 129 -21.07 12.45 -8.46
N SER A 130 -21.96 12.48 -7.48
CA SER A 130 -23.11 11.58 -7.34
C SER A 130 -24.19 11.86 -8.37
#